data_AF-A0A6A0H2W5-F1
#
_entry.id   AF-A0A6A0H2W5-F1
#
_cell.length_a   1.000
_cell.length_b   1.000
_cell.length_c   1.000
_cell.angle_alpha   90.00
_cell.angle_beta   90.00
_cell.angle_gamma   90.00
#
_symmetry.space_group_name_H-M   'P 1'
#
loop_
_entity.id
_entity.type
_entity.pdbx_description
1 polymer ?
#
loop_
_entity_poly.entity_id
_entity_poly.type
_entity_poly.pdbx_seq_one_letter_code
_entity_poly.pdbx_strand_id
1 'polypeptide(L)' 'MFTATGGVEAFPIEGPLGNERYRLVVGMTDEDRAYRKQWLQDQILAESEPIEIPGYYEARYNPIRRAIMWPLNQVFKLVM' A
#
# COMPACT_ATOMS: atom_id res chain seq x y z
N MET A 1 -8.98 35.05 -3.72
CA MET A 1 -8.03 34.00 -4.13
C MET A 1 -8.35 32.76 -3.31
N PHE A 2 -8.95 31.73 -3.91
CA PHE A 2 -9.29 30.48 -3.20
C PHE A 2 -7.98 29.72 -2.93
N THR A 3 -7.59 29.59 -1.67
CA THR A 3 -6.42 28.79 -1.29
C THR A 3 -6.86 27.32 -1.25
N ALA A 4 -6.14 26.44 -1.95
CA ALA A 4 -6.51 25.02 -2.10
C ALA A 4 -6.61 24.25 -0.78
N THR A 5 -6.14 24.82 0.33
CA THR A 5 -6.05 24.19 1.66
C THR A 5 -6.79 24.96 2.77
N GLY A 6 -7.73 25.84 2.45
CA GLY A 6 -8.64 26.42 3.45
C GLY A 6 -7.95 27.24 4.56
N GLY A 7 -6.78 27.80 4.29
CA GLY A 7 -6.00 28.61 5.25
C GLY A 7 -4.97 27.83 6.07
N VAL A 8 -4.80 26.52 5.83
CA VAL A 8 -3.72 25.70 6.41
C VAL A 8 -2.56 25.59 5.41
N GLU A 9 -1.32 25.63 5.91
CA GLU A 9 -0.14 25.38 5.08
C GLU A 9 -0.20 23.98 4.47
N ALA A 10 0.02 23.87 3.17
CA ALA A 10 0.04 22.59 2.47
C ALA A 10 1.30 21.81 2.88
N PHE A 11 1.13 20.68 3.57
CA PHE A 11 2.24 19.78 3.88
C PHE A 11 2.31 18.66 2.83
N PRO A 12 3.49 18.39 2.22
CA PRO A 12 3.62 17.31 1.24
C PRO A 12 3.59 15.95 1.93
N ILE A 13 2.66 15.07 1.51
CA ILE A 13 2.51 13.70 2.06
C ILE A 13 3.79 12.86 1.83
N GLU A 14 4.45 13.04 0.69
CA GLU A 14 5.64 12.26 0.30
C GLU A 14 6.95 12.80 0.91
N GLY A 15 6.94 14.02 1.45
CA GLY A 15 8.13 14.65 2.03
C GLY A 15 9.32 14.72 1.06
N PRO A 16 10.56 14.53 1.53
CA PRO A 16 11.76 14.57 0.69
C PRO A 16 11.80 13.52 -0.42
N LEU A 17 10.99 12.46 -0.33
CA LEU A 17 10.97 11.36 -1.31
C LEU A 17 10.27 11.74 -2.61
N GLY A 18 9.34 12.69 -2.59
CA GLY A 18 8.62 13.16 -3.77
C GLY A 18 9.47 13.99 -4.74
N ASN A 19 10.68 14.42 -4.33
CA ASN A 19 11.59 15.19 -5.18
C ASN A 19 13.05 14.72 -5.03
N GLU A 20 13.57 14.07 -6.07
CA GLU A 20 14.92 13.51 -6.12
C GLU A 20 16.03 14.53 -5.85
N ARG A 21 15.90 15.77 -6.36
CA ARG A 21 16.90 16.82 -6.17
C ARG A 21 16.94 17.26 -4.72
N TYR A 22 15.77 17.49 -4.12
CA TYR A 22 15.69 17.89 -2.73
C TYR A 22 16.23 16.76 -1.83
N ARG A 23 15.86 15.50 -2.10
CA ARG A 23 16.37 14.31 -1.39
C ARG A 23 17.90 14.21 -1.36
N LEU A 24 18.54 14.43 -2.51
CA LEU A 24 19.99 14.25 -2.65
C LEU A 24 20.81 15.44 -2.17
N VAL A 25 20.24 16.65 -2.19
CA VAL A 25 21.00 17.89 -1.92
C VAL A 25 20.76 18.44 -0.51
N VAL A 26 19.56 18.34 0.05
CA VAL A 26 19.19 19.03 1.32
C VAL A 26 18.36 18.15 2.26
N GLY A 27 17.35 17.46 1.74
CA GLY A 27 16.25 16.90 2.50
C GLY A 27 16.52 15.55 3.15
N MET A 28 17.73 14.99 3.08
CA MET A 28 18.05 13.70 3.69
C MET A 28 19.50 13.62 4.14
N THR A 29 19.70 13.50 5.46
CA THR A 29 21.02 13.24 6.04
C THR A 29 21.52 11.83 5.68
N ASP A 30 22.81 11.55 5.91
CA ASP A 30 23.36 10.21 5.70
C ASP A 30 22.70 9.17 6.62
N GLU A 31 22.35 9.57 7.84
CA GLU A 31 21.61 8.74 8.81
C GLU A 31 20.22 8.41 8.30
N ASP A 32 19.46 9.41 7.83
CA ASP A 32 18.13 9.22 7.26
C ASP A 32 18.17 8.24 6.06
N ARG A 33 19.20 8.33 5.23
CA ARG A 33 19.38 7.42 4.09
C ARG A 33 19.67 5.99 4.52
N ALA A 34 20.44 5.79 5.59
CA ALA A 34 20.68 4.47 6.17
C ALA A 34 19.38 3.87 6.73
N TYR A 35 18.59 4.65 7.47
CA TYR A 35 17.27 4.23 7.95
C TYR A 35 16.33 3.89 6.80
N ARG A 36 16.30 4.69 5.74
CA ARG A 36 15.46 4.42 4.58
C ARG A 36 15.85 3.12 3.87
N LYS A 37 17.15 2.85 3.75
CA LYS A 37 17.64 1.58 3.18
C LYS A 37 17.16 0.39 4.01
N GLN A 38 17.24 0.49 5.34
CA GLN A 38 16.72 -0.53 6.24
C GLN A 38 15.21 -0.70 6.07
N TRP A 39 14.45 0.40 6.12
CA TRP A 39 13.00 0.39 5.94
C TRP A 39 12.56 -0.29 4.64
N LEU A 40 13.26 0.00 3.52
CA LEU A 40 12.98 -0.63 2.24
C LEU A 40 13.25 -2.14 2.26
N GLN A 41 14.30 -2.57 2.95
CA GLN A 41 14.61 -3.98 3.14
C GLN A 41 13.54 -4.67 3.99
N ASP A 42 13.02 -3.99 5.01
CA ASP A 42 11.97 -4.52 5.89
C ASP A 42 10.61 -4.68 5.19
N GLN A 43 10.39 -4.00 4.06
CA GLN A 43 9.19 -4.20 3.24
C GLN A 43 9.25 -5.47 2.38
N ILE A 44 10.41 -6.12 2.28
CA ILE A 44 10.55 -7.36 1.51
C ILE A 44 9.96 -8.50 2.36
N LEU A 45 8.86 -9.07 1.86
CA LEU A 45 8.18 -10.19 2.48
C LEU A 45 9.10 -11.43 2.49
N ALA A 46 8.93 -12.29 3.50
CA ALA A 46 9.65 -13.55 3.58
C ALA A 46 9.19 -14.50 2.46
N GLU A 47 10.07 -15.41 2.02
CA GLU A 47 9.73 -16.42 1.00
C GLU A 47 8.56 -17.33 1.39
N SER A 48 8.33 -17.49 2.71
CA SER A 48 7.22 -18.25 3.26
C SER A 48 5.87 -17.52 3.16
N GLU A 49 5.87 -16.25 2.78
CA GLU A 49 4.68 -15.41 2.68
C GLU A 49 4.29 -15.21 1.21
N PRO A 50 2.99 -15.18 0.88
CA PRO A 50 1.83 -15.19 1.79
C PRO A 50 1.42 -16.60 2.25
N ILE A 51 1.09 -16.73 3.55
CA ILE A 51 0.54 -17.98 4.09
C ILE A 51 -0.96 -18.01 3.78
N GLU A 52 -1.35 -18.76 2.74
CA GLU A 52 -2.75 -18.99 2.42
C GLU A 52 -3.37 -20.01 3.38
N ILE A 53 -4.12 -19.51 4.36
CA ILE A 53 -4.85 -20.37 5.30
C ILE A 53 -6.15 -20.83 4.62
N PRO A 54 -6.38 -22.14 4.45
CA PRO A 54 -7.59 -22.63 3.80
C PRO A 54 -8.83 -22.22 4.58
N GLY A 55 -9.80 -21.60 3.90
CA GLY A 55 -11.06 -21.19 4.52
C GLY A 55 -11.03 -19.80 5.18
N TYR A 56 -9.88 -19.14 5.30
CA TYR A 56 -9.77 -17.86 6.02
C TYR A 56 -10.52 -16.71 5.33
N TYR A 57 -10.52 -16.70 3.99
CA TYR A 57 -11.27 -15.72 3.21
C TYR A 57 -12.76 -16.07 3.15
N GLU A 58 -13.08 -17.36 3.06
CA GLU A 58 -14.45 -17.87 3.02
C GLU A 58 -15.19 -17.65 4.34
N ALA A 59 -14.48 -17.70 5.47
CA ALA A 59 -15.03 -17.44 6.80
C ALA A 59 -15.40 -15.97 7.02
N ARG A 60 -14.76 -15.03 6.31
CA ARG A 60 -15.08 -13.59 6.41
C ARG A 60 -16.38 -13.21 5.69
N TYR A 61 -16.86 -14.04 4.78
CA TYR A 61 -18.09 -13.77 4.04
C TYR A 61 -19.26 -14.60 4.56
N ASN A 62 -20.37 -13.92 4.83
CA ASN A 62 -21.64 -14.58 5.16
C ASN A 62 -22.01 -15.59 4.03
N PRO A 63 -22.46 -16.82 4.39
CA PRO A 63 -22.97 -17.81 3.42
C PRO A 63 -23.94 -17.25 2.37
N ILE A 64 -24.82 -16.31 2.74
CA ILE A 64 -25.77 -15.67 1.81
C ILE A 64 -25.02 -14.88 0.75
N ARG A 65 -24.02 -14.08 1.15
CA ARG A 65 -23.20 -13.30 0.21
C ARG A 65 -22.42 -14.22 -0.73
N ARG A 66 -21.93 -15.36 -0.23
CA ARG A 66 -21.23 -16.37 -1.06
C ARG A 66 -22.15 -16.97 -2.11
N ALA A 67 -23.39 -17.28 -1.76
CA ALA A 67 -24.38 -17.80 -2.70
C ALA A 67 -24.72 -16.77 -3.80
N ILE A 68 -24.92 -15.50 -3.42
CA ILE A 68 -25.24 -14.42 -4.38
C ILE A 68 -24.05 -14.12 -5.32
N MET A 69 -22.82 -14.14 -4.82
CA MET A 69 -21.61 -13.90 -5.65
C MET A 69 -21.18 -15.12 -6.47
N TRP A 70 -21.68 -16.32 -6.17
CA TRP A 70 -21.26 -17.55 -6.85
C TRP A 70 -21.32 -17.48 -8.38
N PRO A 71 -22.41 -17.03 -9.04
CA PRO A 71 -22.46 -17.00 -10.50
C PRO A 71 -21.40 -16.06 -11.10
N LEU A 72 -21.21 -14.87 -10.51
CA LEU A 72 -20.21 -13.91 -10.99
C LEU A 72 -18.78 -14.46 -10.83
N ASN A 73 -18.51 -15.15 -9.71
CA ASN A 73 -17.22 -15.79 -9.48
C ASN A 73 -16.90 -16.88 -10.51
N GLN A 74 -17.91 -17.62 -11.00
CA GLN A 74 -17.69 -18.63 -12.06
C GLN A 74 -17.35 -17.99 -13.40
N VAL A 75 -18.02 -16.89 -13.75
CA VAL A 75 -17.72 -16.14 -14.99
C VAL A 75 -16.29 -15.59 -14.93
N PHE A 76 -15.89 -15.01 -13.80
CA PHE A 76 -14.57 -14.41 -13.66
C PHE A 76 -13.43 -15.42 -13.73
N LYS A 77 -13.62 -16.63 -13.17
CA LYS A 77 -12.66 -17.75 -13.26
C LYS A 77 -12.47 -18.29 -14.68
N LEU A 78 -13.42 -18.05 -15.57
CA LEU A 78 -13.38 -18.54 -16.95
C LEU A 78 -12.69 -17.55 -17.89
N VAL A 79 -12.64 -16.27 -17.50
CA VAL A 79 -12.08 -15.17 -18.30
C VAL A 79 -10.62 -14.88 -17.96
N MET A 80 -10.18 -15.22 -16.74
CA MET A 80 -8.83 -14.97 -16.23
C MET A 80 -8.05 -16.27 -16.07
#